data_AF-A0A1V4TL79-F1
#
_entry.id   AF-A0A1V4TL79-F1
#
_cell.length_a   1.000
_cell.length_b   1.000
_cell.length_c   1.000
_cell.angle_alpha   90.00
_cell.angle_beta   90.00
_cell.angle_gamma   90.00
#
_symmetry.space_group_name_H-M   'P 1'
#
loop_
_entity.id
_entity.type
_entity.pdbx_description
1 polymer ?
#
loop_
_entity_poly.entity_id
_entity_poly.type
_entity_poly.pdbx_seq_one_letter_code
_entity_poly.pdbx_strand_id
1 'polypeptide(L)'
;MAGIGFRRNWDIDNISAPLITAAGDIVTLPMLFLSAIIVLNSPDITILLFSIMFILVTIVLVGMAVSKGAAEMRRIFVHSAPVLTVCILLDIIAGVTIDQQLEALVALPVLLVLIPPFLEDANALGGILTSRFASLLHMGILEPGKAPGKVAMENFAIIYIFALWVFTLLGISSYAVGLLLGLASPPLWEMVFLSLTAGLVTVSVLNIIAYYVAVLTYRFSLDPDDHSIPLTSSAIDSVGAVALMVFIVIMGLSVS
;
A
#
# COMPACT_ATOMS: atom_id res chain seq x y z
N MET A 1 24.65 -16.30 1.61
CA MET A 1 24.38 -15.49 0.39
C MET A 1 24.86 -14.04 0.48
N ALA A 2 25.14 -13.48 1.67
CA ALA A 2 25.67 -12.11 1.81
C ALA A 2 27.08 -11.88 1.23
N GLY A 3 27.95 -12.91 1.17
CA GLY A 3 29.33 -12.75 0.70
C GLY A 3 29.54 -12.67 -0.81
N ILE A 4 28.55 -13.07 -1.61
CA ILE A 4 28.69 -13.17 -3.08
C ILE A 4 28.17 -11.89 -3.78
N GLY A 5 27.17 -11.20 -3.19
CA GLY A 5 26.62 -9.95 -3.74
C GLY A 5 27.59 -8.75 -3.67
N PHE A 6 28.39 -8.67 -2.59
CA PHE A 6 29.32 -7.55 -2.38
C PHE A 6 30.45 -7.48 -3.43
N ARG A 7 30.76 -8.58 -4.14
CA ARG A 7 31.81 -8.60 -5.16
C ARG A 7 31.36 -8.09 -6.54
N ARG A 8 30.08 -7.75 -6.74
CA ARG A 8 29.53 -7.42 -8.07
C ARG A 8 28.82 -6.06 -8.20
N ASN A 9 28.86 -5.19 -7.19
CA ASN A 9 28.14 -3.90 -7.22
C ASN A 9 26.64 -4.06 -7.54
N TRP A 10 26.03 -5.18 -7.13
CA TRP A 10 24.59 -5.34 -7.18
C TRP A 10 24.02 -4.76 -5.90
N ASP A 11 23.11 -3.79 -6.07
CA ASP A 11 22.32 -3.27 -4.97
C ASP A 11 21.39 -4.39 -4.49
N ILE A 12 21.73 -4.97 -3.34
CA ILE A 12 21.05 -6.13 -2.76
C ILE A 12 19.60 -5.75 -2.40
N ASP A 13 19.33 -4.44 -2.25
CA ASP A 13 18.02 -3.89 -1.91
C ASP A 13 17.02 -4.02 -3.06
N ASN A 14 17.48 -3.92 -4.33
CA ASN A 14 16.62 -4.09 -5.51
C ASN A 14 16.15 -5.54 -5.74
N ILE A 15 16.84 -6.53 -5.19
CA ILE A 15 16.47 -7.96 -5.30
C ILE A 15 15.80 -8.43 -4.02
N SER A 16 16.23 -7.94 -2.87
CA SER A 16 15.68 -8.34 -1.59
C SER A 16 14.28 -7.76 -1.36
N ALA A 17 13.99 -6.52 -1.76
CA ALA A 17 12.66 -5.93 -1.57
C ALA A 17 11.55 -6.71 -2.31
N PRO A 18 11.66 -7.03 -3.62
CA PRO A 18 10.65 -7.84 -4.30
C PRO A 18 10.57 -9.27 -3.75
N LEU A 19 11.72 -9.85 -3.36
CA LEU A 19 11.77 -11.20 -2.83
C LEU A 19 11.09 -11.32 -1.46
N ILE A 20 11.24 -10.30 -0.60
CA ILE A 20 10.61 -10.26 0.72
C ILE A 20 9.10 -10.14 0.57
N THR A 21 8.61 -9.27 -0.32
CA THR A 21 7.16 -9.13 -0.58
C THR A 21 6.57 -10.42 -1.17
N ALA A 22 7.21 -11.00 -2.19
CA ALA A 22 6.76 -12.25 -2.79
C ALA A 22 6.80 -13.45 -1.81
N ALA A 23 7.84 -13.51 -0.96
CA ALA A 23 7.90 -14.51 0.11
C ALA A 23 6.81 -14.28 1.17
N GLY A 24 6.48 -13.02 1.45
CA GLY A 24 5.32 -12.63 2.26
C GLY A 24 4.04 -13.23 1.70
N ASP A 25 3.73 -13.01 0.43
CA ASP A 25 2.50 -13.49 -0.21
C ASP A 25 2.41 -15.03 -0.28
N ILE A 26 3.53 -15.70 -0.52
CA ILE A 26 3.62 -17.17 -0.50
C ILE A 26 3.23 -17.74 0.88
N VAL A 27 3.48 -17.01 1.97
CA VAL A 27 3.17 -17.45 3.33
C VAL A 27 1.78 -16.96 3.78
N THR A 28 1.41 -15.73 3.46
CA THR A 28 0.15 -15.12 3.93
C THR A 28 -1.06 -15.75 3.28
N LEU A 29 -1.03 -16.05 1.98
CA LEU A 29 -2.19 -16.61 1.28
C LEU A 29 -2.60 -18.00 1.80
N PRO A 30 -1.70 -18.99 1.98
CA PRO A 30 -2.05 -20.25 2.60
C PRO A 30 -2.50 -20.11 4.05
N MET A 31 -1.90 -19.19 4.82
CA MET A 31 -2.30 -18.95 6.21
C MET A 31 -3.70 -18.35 6.31
N LEU A 32 -4.04 -17.37 5.46
CA LEU A 32 -5.39 -16.79 5.40
C LEU A 32 -6.41 -17.85 5.02
N PHE A 33 -6.09 -18.70 4.04
CA PHE A 33 -6.97 -19.79 3.62
C PHE A 33 -7.18 -20.83 4.72
N LEU A 34 -6.10 -21.25 5.40
CA LEU A 34 -6.18 -22.17 6.54
C LEU A 34 -6.98 -21.58 7.69
N SER A 35 -6.74 -20.30 8.02
CA SER A 35 -7.47 -19.56 9.04
C SER A 35 -8.96 -19.51 8.73
N ALA A 36 -9.33 -19.17 7.49
CA ALA A 36 -10.72 -19.12 7.04
C ALA A 36 -11.42 -20.48 7.18
N ILE A 37 -10.76 -21.59 6.78
CA ILE A 37 -11.30 -22.95 6.94
C ILE A 37 -11.52 -23.29 8.42
N ILE A 38 -10.59 -22.93 9.29
CA ILE A 38 -10.70 -23.19 10.74
C ILE A 38 -11.87 -22.40 11.32
N VAL A 39 -11.98 -21.11 10.98
CA VAL A 39 -13.04 -20.23 11.47
C VAL A 39 -14.42 -20.71 10.99
N LEU A 40 -14.58 -21.04 9.70
CA LEU A 40 -15.85 -21.49 9.13
C LEU A 40 -16.35 -22.82 9.70
N ASN A 41 -15.45 -23.70 10.17
CA ASN A 41 -15.80 -24.99 10.77
C ASN A 41 -15.94 -24.94 12.30
N SER A 42 -15.71 -23.77 12.91
CA SER A 42 -15.72 -23.63 14.37
C SER A 42 -17.03 -23.00 14.86
N PRO A 43 -17.53 -23.40 16.03
CA PRO A 43 -18.74 -22.80 16.61
C PRO A 43 -18.50 -21.35 17.05
N ASP A 44 -19.51 -20.49 16.93
CA ASP A 44 -19.44 -19.03 17.19
C ASP A 44 -18.81 -18.66 18.54
N ILE A 45 -19.06 -19.45 19.59
CA ILE A 45 -18.50 -19.26 20.94
C ILE A 45 -16.98 -19.35 20.94
N THR A 46 -16.41 -20.28 20.17
CA THR A 46 -14.95 -20.43 20.08
C THR A 46 -14.33 -19.25 19.35
N ILE A 47 -14.96 -18.78 18.27
CA ILE A 47 -14.54 -17.59 17.51
C ILE A 47 -14.54 -16.36 18.44
N LEU A 48 -15.61 -16.16 19.21
CA LEU A 48 -15.71 -15.05 20.16
C LEU A 48 -14.65 -15.12 21.27
N LEU A 49 -14.38 -16.31 21.81
CA LEU A 49 -13.36 -16.48 22.84
C LEU A 49 -11.96 -16.15 22.30
N PHE A 50 -11.61 -16.69 21.13
CA PHE A 50 -10.31 -16.42 20.51
C PHE A 50 -10.17 -14.95 20.12
N SER A 51 -11.22 -14.30 19.59
CA SER A 51 -11.15 -12.88 19.22
C SER A 51 -10.92 -11.98 20.43
N ILE A 52 -11.63 -12.19 21.54
CA ILE A 52 -11.40 -11.46 22.79
C ILE A 52 -9.97 -11.71 23.30
N MET A 53 -9.50 -12.95 23.26
CA MET A 53 -8.16 -13.32 23.71
C MET A 53 -7.07 -12.62 22.87
N PHE A 54 -7.20 -12.62 21.55
CA PHE A 54 -6.28 -11.92 20.64
C PHE A 54 -6.31 -10.41 20.86
N ILE A 55 -7.49 -9.79 21.01
CA ILE A 55 -7.61 -8.36 21.31
C ILE A 55 -6.87 -8.03 22.61
N LEU A 56 -7.08 -8.84 23.65
CA LEU A 56 -6.44 -8.63 24.95
C LEU A 56 -4.92 -8.77 24.87
N VAL A 57 -4.42 -9.78 24.15
CA VAL A 57 -2.97 -9.94 23.92
C VAL A 57 -2.40 -8.79 23.11
N THR A 58 -3.07 -8.32 22.07
CA THR A 58 -2.63 -7.15 21.30
C THR A 58 -2.54 -5.91 22.19
N ILE A 59 -3.55 -5.65 23.04
CA ILE A 59 -3.52 -4.52 23.98
C ILE A 59 -2.34 -4.65 24.96
N VAL A 60 -2.10 -5.85 25.49
CA VAL A 60 -0.98 -6.10 26.42
C VAL A 60 0.37 -5.92 25.72
N LEU A 61 0.55 -6.49 24.52
CA LEU A 61 1.80 -6.38 23.76
C LEU A 61 2.09 -4.94 23.34
N VAL A 62 1.09 -4.21 22.86
CA VAL A 62 1.21 -2.78 22.55
C VAL A 62 1.54 -1.98 23.82
N GLY A 63 0.85 -2.26 24.93
CA GLY A 63 1.15 -1.62 26.22
C GLY A 63 2.57 -1.89 26.70
N MET A 64 3.08 -3.12 26.53
CA MET A 64 4.45 -3.50 26.84
C MET A 64 5.45 -2.83 25.89
N ALA A 65 5.17 -2.79 24.59
CA ALA A 65 6.02 -2.14 23.59
C ALA A 65 6.13 -0.63 23.84
N VAL A 66 5.03 0.03 24.22
CA VAL A 66 5.03 1.48 24.52
C VAL A 66 5.69 1.78 25.87
N SER A 67 5.52 0.93 26.88
CA SER A 67 6.04 1.18 28.22
C SER A 67 7.50 0.73 28.42
N LYS A 68 7.92 -0.35 27.77
CA LYS A 68 9.26 -0.96 27.91
C LYS A 68 10.10 -0.90 26.63
N GLY A 69 9.52 -0.47 25.50
CA GLY A 69 10.25 -0.32 24.25
C GLY A 69 11.29 0.79 24.32
N ALA A 70 12.29 0.69 23.44
CA ALA A 70 13.28 1.74 23.26
C ALA A 70 12.59 3.08 22.92
N ALA A 71 13.21 4.20 23.30
CA ALA A 71 12.66 5.53 23.08
C ALA A 71 12.25 5.78 21.62
N GLU A 72 13.01 5.24 20.65
CA GLU A 72 12.69 5.33 19.22
C GLU A 72 11.43 4.55 18.83
N MET A 73 11.23 3.33 19.33
CA MET A 73 10.02 2.54 19.06
C MET A 73 8.76 3.27 19.55
N ARG A 74 8.81 3.84 20.76
CA ARG A 74 7.72 4.64 21.32
C ARG A 74 7.47 5.90 20.48
N ARG A 75 8.54 6.55 20.02
CA ARG A 75 8.47 7.75 19.16
C ARG A 75 7.77 7.42 17.84
N ILE A 76 8.18 6.35 17.15
CA ILE A 76 7.55 5.89 15.90
C ILE A 76 6.05 5.62 16.13
N PHE A 77 5.69 4.85 17.15
CA PHE A 77 4.29 4.56 17.46
C PHE A 77 3.45 5.82 17.70
N VAL A 78 3.93 6.75 18.51
CA VAL A 78 3.19 7.98 18.85
C VAL A 78 3.06 8.93 17.67
N HIS A 79 4.08 9.00 16.80
CA HIS A 79 4.02 9.85 15.61
C HIS A 79 3.19 9.26 14.47
N SER A 80 3.21 7.95 14.29
CA SER A 80 2.44 7.27 13.23
C SER A 80 0.97 7.04 13.63
N ALA A 81 0.65 6.89 14.92
CA ALA A 81 -0.71 6.59 15.38
C ALA A 81 -1.79 7.58 14.93
N PRO A 82 -1.60 8.92 14.95
CA PRO A 82 -2.61 9.86 14.47
C PRO A 82 -2.94 9.67 12.99
N VAL A 83 -1.91 9.48 12.17
CA VAL A 83 -2.08 9.29 10.73
C VAL A 83 -2.67 7.92 10.44
N LEU A 84 -2.21 6.86 11.10
CA LEU A 84 -2.85 5.54 10.99
C LEU A 84 -4.32 5.59 11.38
N THR A 85 -4.68 6.34 12.43
CA THR A 85 -6.09 6.49 12.83
C THR A 85 -6.91 7.15 11.72
N VAL A 86 -6.39 8.20 11.09
CA VAL A 86 -7.05 8.83 9.93
C VAL A 86 -7.15 7.87 8.75
N CYS A 87 -6.10 7.11 8.46
CA CYS A 87 -6.09 6.10 7.39
C CYS A 87 -7.14 5.02 7.65
N ILE A 88 -7.19 4.47 8.87
CA ILE A 88 -8.20 3.49 9.29
C ILE A 88 -9.62 4.05 9.12
N LEU A 89 -9.85 5.32 9.46
CA LEU A 89 -11.18 5.93 9.27
C LEU A 89 -11.53 6.06 7.77
N LEU A 90 -10.57 6.42 6.92
CA LEU A 90 -10.77 6.45 5.47
C LEU A 90 -11.01 5.05 4.90
N ASP A 91 -10.30 4.04 5.40
CA ASP A 91 -10.47 2.63 5.02
C ASP A 91 -11.83 2.09 5.43
N ILE A 92 -12.35 2.49 6.61
CA ILE A 92 -13.71 2.13 7.02
C ILE A 92 -14.72 2.73 6.05
N ILE A 93 -14.55 3.99 5.63
CA ILE A 93 -15.43 4.62 4.64
C ILE A 93 -15.34 3.89 3.29
N ALA A 94 -14.13 3.53 2.86
CA ALA A 94 -13.90 2.74 1.65
C ALA A 94 -14.59 1.37 1.74
N GLY A 95 -14.38 0.67 2.85
CA GLY A 95 -14.94 -0.65 3.15
C GLY A 95 -16.45 -0.67 3.20
N VAL A 96 -17.09 0.36 3.80
CA VAL A 96 -18.55 0.51 3.78
C VAL A 96 -19.06 0.76 2.37
N THR A 97 -18.31 1.48 1.54
CA THR A 97 -18.64 1.67 0.12
C THR A 97 -18.50 0.36 -0.68
N ILE A 98 -17.52 -0.48 -0.32
CA ILE A 98 -17.31 -1.83 -0.88
C ILE A 98 -18.44 -2.79 -0.51
N ASP A 99 -18.92 -2.77 0.73
CA ASP A 99 -19.96 -3.69 1.21
C ASP A 99 -21.24 -3.60 0.36
N GLN A 100 -21.55 -2.39 -0.12
CA GLN A 100 -22.66 -2.14 -1.04
C GLN A 100 -22.43 -2.68 -2.46
N GLN A 101 -21.22 -3.12 -2.80
CA GLN A 101 -20.80 -3.57 -4.14
C GLN A 101 -20.15 -4.96 -4.15
N LEU A 102 -20.23 -5.67 -3.02
CA LEU A 102 -19.67 -7.00 -2.85
C LEU A 102 -20.23 -8.00 -3.87
N GLU A 103 -21.51 -7.85 -4.26
CA GLU A 103 -22.13 -8.67 -5.30
C GLU A 103 -21.45 -8.48 -6.68
N ALA A 104 -21.02 -7.27 -7.02
CA ALA A 104 -20.32 -6.98 -8.28
C ALA A 104 -18.88 -7.50 -8.29
N LEU A 105 -18.17 -7.41 -7.17
CA LEU A 105 -16.82 -7.97 -7.02
C LEU A 105 -16.83 -9.51 -7.11
N VAL A 106 -17.90 -10.15 -6.63
CA VAL A 106 -18.12 -11.61 -6.79
C VAL A 106 -18.47 -11.96 -8.24
N ALA A 107 -19.21 -11.10 -8.95
CA ALA A 107 -19.53 -11.29 -10.36
C ALA A 107 -18.30 -11.15 -11.28
N LEU A 108 -17.34 -10.29 -10.90
CA LEU A 108 -16.11 -10.02 -11.64
C LEU A 108 -14.87 -10.31 -10.76
N PRO A 109 -14.56 -11.59 -10.49
CA PRO A 109 -13.49 -11.98 -9.56
C PRO A 109 -12.10 -11.53 -9.99
N VAL A 110 -11.90 -11.15 -11.26
CA VAL A 110 -10.64 -10.53 -11.73
C VAL A 110 -10.37 -9.19 -11.04
N LEU A 111 -11.41 -8.45 -10.62
CA LEU A 111 -11.23 -7.21 -9.86
C LEU A 111 -10.61 -7.48 -8.48
N LEU A 112 -10.93 -8.61 -7.85
CA LEU A 112 -10.32 -9.02 -6.58
C LEU A 112 -8.83 -9.37 -6.75
N VAL A 113 -8.46 -9.92 -7.91
CA VAL A 113 -7.05 -10.22 -8.24
C VAL A 113 -6.25 -8.93 -8.52
N LEU A 114 -6.90 -7.88 -9.02
CA LEU A 114 -6.27 -6.59 -9.32
C LEU A 114 -5.91 -5.78 -8.07
N ILE A 115 -6.69 -5.88 -6.99
CA ILE A 115 -6.55 -5.01 -5.80
C ILE A 115 -5.16 -5.12 -5.15
N PRO A 116 -4.65 -6.32 -4.78
CA PRO A 116 -3.35 -6.42 -4.11
C PRO A 116 -2.18 -5.85 -4.92
N PRO A 117 -1.95 -6.24 -6.19
CA PRO A 117 -0.84 -5.72 -6.96
C PRO A 117 -1.00 -4.22 -7.29
N PHE A 118 -2.24 -3.72 -7.39
CA PHE A 118 -2.48 -2.27 -7.53
C PHE A 118 -1.95 -1.48 -6.34
N LEU A 119 -2.25 -1.93 -5.11
CA LEU A 119 -1.77 -1.28 -3.90
C LEU A 119 -0.26 -1.46 -3.75
N GLU A 120 0.29 -2.63 -4.09
CA GLU A 120 1.73 -2.89 -4.07
C GLU A 120 2.48 -1.92 -5.00
N ASP A 121 2.05 -1.80 -6.25
CA ASP A 121 2.66 -0.91 -7.25
C ASP A 121 2.57 0.57 -6.81
N ALA A 122 1.43 0.99 -6.27
CA ALA A 122 1.26 2.34 -5.75
C ALA A 122 2.24 2.63 -4.59
N ASN A 123 2.38 1.69 -3.65
CA ASN A 123 3.33 1.81 -2.55
C ASN A 123 4.78 1.82 -3.03
N ALA A 124 5.14 0.98 -4.01
CA ALA A 124 6.47 0.95 -4.58
C ALA A 124 6.84 2.30 -5.18
N LEU A 125 5.94 2.92 -5.98
CA LEU A 125 6.14 4.26 -6.52
C LEU A 125 6.28 5.32 -5.42
N GLY A 126 5.51 5.19 -4.34
CA GLY A 126 5.57 6.10 -3.18
C GLY A 126 6.87 5.99 -2.41
N GLY A 127 7.34 4.76 -2.18
CA GLY A 127 8.62 4.48 -1.52
C GLY A 127 9.81 5.03 -2.33
N ILE A 128 9.81 4.81 -3.65
CA ILE A 128 10.82 5.37 -4.56
C ILE A 128 10.86 6.90 -4.43
N LEU A 129 9.69 7.56 -4.48
CA LEU A 129 9.63 9.02 -4.43
C LEU A 129 10.08 9.57 -3.06
N THR A 130 9.60 8.97 -1.97
CA THR A 130 9.97 9.37 -0.60
C THR A 130 11.48 9.20 -0.36
N SER A 131 12.06 8.07 -0.77
CA SER A 131 13.51 7.83 -0.65
C SER A 131 14.32 8.83 -1.49
N ARG A 132 13.86 9.14 -2.71
CA ARG A 132 14.50 10.16 -3.56
C ARG A 132 14.43 11.54 -2.93
N PHE A 133 13.30 11.95 -2.36
CA PHE A 133 13.21 13.23 -1.67
C PHE A 133 14.06 13.30 -0.42
N ALA A 134 14.07 12.26 0.40
CA ALA A 134 14.96 12.16 1.54
C ALA A 134 16.42 12.39 1.11
N SER A 135 16.87 11.69 0.07
CA SER A 135 18.23 11.84 -0.47
C SER A 135 18.51 13.25 -1.00
N LEU A 136 17.59 13.82 -1.79
CA LEU A 136 17.76 15.16 -2.37
C LEU A 136 17.81 16.26 -1.31
N LEU A 137 17.07 16.09 -0.22
CA LEU A 137 16.99 17.03 0.90
C LEU A 137 18.27 16.96 1.76
N HIS A 138 18.81 15.77 1.99
CA HIS A 138 20.10 15.58 2.66
C HIS A 138 21.29 16.07 1.82
N MET A 139 21.21 15.96 0.49
CA MET A 139 22.22 16.52 -0.42
C MET A 139 22.11 18.05 -0.59
N GLY A 140 21.07 18.69 -0.03
CA GLY A 140 20.83 20.13 -0.19
C GLY A 140 20.41 20.54 -1.61
N ILE A 141 20.00 19.59 -2.45
CA ILE A 141 19.53 19.83 -3.83
C ILE A 141 18.06 20.26 -3.81
N LEU A 142 17.28 19.66 -2.91
CA LEU A 142 15.90 20.05 -2.64
C LEU A 142 15.90 20.95 -1.41
N GLU A 143 15.29 22.13 -1.50
CA GLU A 143 15.12 23.01 -0.34
C GLU A 143 13.76 22.76 0.35
N PRO A 144 13.70 22.72 1.70
CA PRO A 144 12.47 22.48 2.44
C PRO A 144 11.54 23.70 2.39
N GLY A 145 10.69 23.77 1.37
CA GLY A 145 9.71 24.84 1.14
C GLY A 145 8.29 24.53 1.66
N LYS A 146 7.40 25.53 1.58
CA LYS A 146 5.94 25.33 1.77
C LYS A 146 5.27 24.73 0.54
N ALA A 147 5.90 24.83 -0.63
CA ALA A 147 5.38 24.36 -1.90
C ALA A 147 6.48 23.63 -2.66
N PRO A 148 6.15 22.58 -3.44
CA PRO A 148 7.11 21.84 -4.23
C PRO A 148 7.78 22.74 -5.27
N GLY A 149 9.11 22.87 -5.18
CA GLY A 149 9.92 23.59 -6.16
C GLY A 149 10.13 22.80 -7.45
N LYS A 150 10.94 23.34 -8.36
CA LYS A 150 11.20 22.75 -9.68
C LYS A 150 11.71 21.30 -9.59
N VAL A 151 12.66 21.02 -8.70
CA VAL A 151 13.22 19.67 -8.49
C VAL A 151 12.14 18.68 -8.04
N ALA A 152 11.22 19.11 -7.16
CA ALA A 152 10.12 18.26 -6.73
C ALA A 152 9.15 17.97 -7.89
N MET A 153 8.85 18.98 -8.71
CA MET A 153 7.99 18.83 -9.89
C MET A 153 8.59 17.91 -10.95
N GLU A 154 9.90 17.96 -11.18
CA GLU A 154 10.61 17.04 -12.07
C GLU A 154 10.50 15.59 -11.57
N ASN A 155 10.63 15.37 -10.26
CA ASN A 155 10.44 14.05 -9.68
C ASN A 155 8.99 13.56 -9.78
N PHE A 156 8.00 14.41 -9.58
CA PHE A 156 6.59 14.05 -9.79
C PHE A 156 6.34 13.63 -11.24
N ALA A 157 6.89 14.37 -12.21
CA ALA A 157 6.75 14.02 -13.62
C ALA A 157 7.38 12.65 -13.94
N ILE A 158 8.54 12.34 -13.36
CA ILE A 158 9.18 11.02 -13.50
C ILE A 158 8.27 9.92 -12.93
N ILE A 159 7.69 10.13 -11.76
CA ILE A 159 6.76 9.16 -11.15
C ILE A 159 5.49 8.99 -11.99
N TYR A 160 4.94 10.06 -12.58
CA TYR A 160 3.81 9.93 -13.52
C TYR A 160 4.17 9.10 -14.75
N ILE A 161 5.36 9.27 -15.31
CA ILE A 161 5.81 8.45 -16.44
C ILE A 161 5.89 6.98 -16.04
N PHE A 162 6.43 6.66 -14.86
CA PHE A 162 6.43 5.29 -14.36
C PHE A 162 5.01 4.77 -14.11
N ALA A 163 4.14 5.58 -13.51
CA ALA A 163 2.75 5.23 -13.25
C ALA A 163 2.00 4.85 -14.53
N LEU A 164 2.20 5.60 -15.62
CA LEU A 164 1.60 5.27 -16.91
C LEU A 164 1.97 3.86 -17.37
N TRP A 165 3.24 3.48 -17.25
CA TRP A 165 3.70 2.14 -17.64
C TRP A 165 3.23 1.06 -16.67
N VAL A 166 3.45 1.27 -15.37
CA VAL A 166 3.15 0.30 -14.31
C VAL A 166 1.65 -0.03 -14.31
N PHE A 167 0.77 0.97 -14.22
CA PHE A 167 -0.67 0.71 -14.15
C PHE A 167 -1.27 0.21 -15.47
N THR A 168 -0.69 0.56 -16.62
CA THR A 168 -1.09 -0.03 -17.91
C THR A 168 -0.75 -1.51 -17.96
N LEU A 169 0.50 -1.87 -17.59
CA LEU A 169 0.94 -3.26 -17.54
C LEU A 169 0.17 -4.06 -16.48
N LEU A 170 -0.19 -3.44 -15.37
CA LEU A 170 -1.02 -4.04 -14.33
C LEU A 170 -2.41 -4.42 -14.85
N GLY A 171 -3.07 -3.54 -15.60
CA GLY A 171 -4.37 -3.82 -16.21
C GLY A 171 -4.29 -4.98 -17.22
N ILE A 172 -3.24 -4.98 -18.06
CA ILE A 172 -2.98 -6.06 -19.03
C ILE A 172 -2.70 -7.39 -18.33
N SER A 173 -1.83 -7.39 -17.32
CA SER A 173 -1.45 -8.60 -16.59
C SER A 173 -2.61 -9.17 -15.79
N SER A 174 -3.41 -8.33 -15.13
CA SER A 174 -4.60 -8.77 -14.39
C SER A 174 -5.64 -9.40 -15.32
N TYR A 175 -5.87 -8.82 -16.50
CA TYR A 175 -6.72 -9.42 -17.52
C TYR A 175 -6.16 -10.75 -18.02
N ALA A 176 -4.85 -10.84 -18.28
CA ALA A 176 -4.20 -12.07 -18.71
C ALA A 176 -4.32 -13.19 -17.66
N VAL A 177 -4.14 -12.86 -16.37
CA VAL A 177 -4.38 -13.79 -15.25
C VAL A 177 -5.83 -14.23 -15.20
N GLY A 178 -6.77 -13.30 -15.39
CA GLY A 178 -8.20 -13.60 -15.50
C GLY A 178 -8.51 -14.63 -16.57
N LEU A 179 -7.95 -14.45 -17.77
CA LEU A 179 -8.08 -15.40 -18.88
C LEU A 179 -7.46 -16.77 -18.56
N LEU A 180 -6.27 -16.79 -17.96
CA LEU A 180 -5.56 -18.04 -17.61
C LEU A 180 -6.31 -18.85 -16.56
N LEU A 181 -6.97 -18.17 -15.62
CA LEU A 181 -7.74 -18.78 -14.54
C LEU A 181 -9.21 -19.03 -14.90
N GLY A 182 -9.66 -18.62 -16.09
CA GLY A 182 -11.05 -18.76 -16.52
C GLY A 182 -12.05 -17.92 -15.71
N LEU A 183 -11.58 -16.80 -15.15
CA LEU A 183 -12.37 -15.89 -14.32
C LEU A 183 -13.20 -14.95 -15.19
N ALA A 184 -14.42 -14.62 -14.74
CA ALA A 184 -15.21 -13.58 -15.38
C ALA A 184 -14.50 -12.22 -15.25
N SER A 185 -14.28 -11.57 -16.39
CA SER A 185 -13.52 -10.32 -16.46
C SER A 185 -14.22 -9.30 -17.36
N PRO A 186 -14.09 -8.00 -17.06
CA PRO A 186 -14.32 -6.95 -18.04
C PRO A 186 -13.43 -7.14 -19.27
N PRO A 187 -13.75 -6.51 -20.40
CA PRO A 187 -12.85 -6.45 -21.54
C PRO A 187 -11.54 -5.75 -21.19
N LEU A 188 -10.46 -6.12 -21.89
CA LEU A 188 -9.10 -5.61 -21.63
C LEU A 188 -9.02 -4.09 -21.52
N TRP A 189 -9.74 -3.36 -22.37
CA TRP A 189 -9.69 -1.90 -22.38
C TRP A 189 -10.29 -1.29 -21.10
N GLU A 190 -11.32 -1.89 -20.52
CA GLU A 190 -11.89 -1.45 -19.24
C GLU A 190 -10.92 -1.73 -18.09
N MET A 191 -10.26 -2.90 -18.10
CA MET A 191 -9.24 -3.24 -17.11
C MET A 191 -8.08 -2.25 -17.11
N VAL A 192 -7.55 -1.93 -18.30
CA VAL A 192 -6.46 -0.96 -18.45
C VAL A 192 -6.91 0.45 -18.10
N PHE A 193 -8.12 0.85 -18.52
CA PHE A 193 -8.64 2.17 -18.19
C PHE A 193 -8.86 2.33 -16.68
N LEU A 194 -9.42 1.31 -16.02
CA LEU A 194 -9.63 1.26 -14.58
C LEU A 194 -8.31 1.42 -13.83
N SER A 195 -7.34 0.55 -14.09
CA SER A 195 -6.05 0.56 -13.38
C SER A 195 -5.29 1.87 -13.63
N LEU A 196 -5.30 2.36 -14.86
CA LEU A 196 -4.59 3.58 -15.23
C LEU A 196 -5.20 4.82 -14.58
N THR A 197 -6.51 4.99 -14.64
CA THR A 197 -7.17 6.20 -14.11
C THR A 197 -7.15 6.22 -12.59
N ALA A 198 -7.46 5.10 -11.92
CA ALA A 198 -7.32 4.96 -10.48
C ALA A 198 -5.87 5.17 -10.03
N GLY A 199 -4.91 4.58 -10.77
CA GLY A 199 -3.49 4.69 -10.47
C GLY A 199 -2.95 6.11 -10.61
N LEU A 200 -3.34 6.85 -11.65
CA LEU A 200 -2.95 8.25 -11.85
C LEU A 200 -3.52 9.17 -10.76
N VAL A 201 -4.77 8.95 -10.33
CA VAL A 201 -5.36 9.70 -9.21
C VAL A 201 -4.62 9.39 -7.91
N THR A 202 -4.31 8.11 -7.65
CA THR A 202 -3.53 7.69 -6.48
C THR A 202 -2.16 8.34 -6.47
N VAL A 203 -1.44 8.32 -7.60
CA VAL A 203 -0.11 8.94 -7.77
C VAL A 203 -0.15 10.45 -7.55
N SER A 204 -1.24 11.11 -7.93
CA SER A 204 -1.41 12.55 -7.70
C SER A 204 -1.39 12.89 -6.21
N VAL A 205 -2.10 12.11 -5.41
CA VAL A 205 -2.17 12.29 -3.94
C VAL A 205 -0.86 11.84 -3.29
N LEU A 206 -0.31 10.71 -3.72
CA LEU A 206 0.98 10.17 -3.30
C LEU A 206 2.12 11.17 -3.46
N ASN A 207 2.19 11.86 -4.60
CA ASN A 207 3.22 12.87 -4.86
C ASN A 207 3.20 13.97 -3.79
N ILE A 208 2.01 14.45 -3.45
CA ILE A 208 1.79 15.48 -2.44
C ILE A 208 2.20 14.95 -1.06
N ILE A 209 1.73 13.76 -0.68
CA ILE A 209 2.04 13.13 0.61
C ILE A 209 3.55 12.92 0.75
N ALA A 210 4.18 12.26 -0.23
CA ALA A 210 5.62 11.98 -0.21
C ALA A 210 6.46 13.24 -0.03
N TYR A 211 6.13 14.33 -0.73
CA TYR A 211 6.84 15.60 -0.58
C TYR A 211 6.70 16.18 0.83
N TYR A 212 5.47 16.31 1.34
CA TYR A 212 5.25 16.92 2.65
C TYR A 212 5.79 16.07 3.79
N VAL A 213 5.64 14.75 3.71
CA VAL A 213 6.21 13.83 4.70
C VAL A 213 7.73 13.95 4.70
N ALA A 214 8.40 13.91 3.54
CA ALA A 214 9.86 14.06 3.47
C ALA A 214 10.34 15.42 4.02
N VAL A 215 9.65 16.52 3.71
CA VAL A 215 10.00 17.86 4.22
C VAL A 215 9.77 17.96 5.72
N LEU A 216 8.67 17.41 6.24
CA LEU A 216 8.37 17.44 7.68
C LEU A 216 9.40 16.61 8.45
N THR A 217 9.66 15.38 8.02
CA THR A 217 10.66 14.50 8.63
C THR A 217 12.01 15.19 8.71
N TYR A 218 12.48 15.81 7.62
CA TYR A 218 13.74 16.54 7.61
C TYR A 218 13.75 17.76 8.54
N ARG A 219 12.66 18.55 8.57
CA ARG A 219 12.55 19.71 9.48
C ARG A 219 12.59 19.33 10.95
N PHE A 220 12.11 18.13 11.30
CA PHE A 220 12.14 17.61 12.66
C PHE A 220 13.41 16.79 12.98
N SER A 221 14.37 16.73 12.05
CA SER A 221 15.58 15.90 12.15
C SER A 221 15.25 14.44 12.53
N LEU A 222 14.14 13.94 11.99
CA LEU A 222 13.71 12.55 12.12
C LEU A 222 14.39 11.72 11.03
N ASP A 223 14.62 10.44 11.30
CA ASP A 223 15.08 9.51 10.27
C ASP A 223 13.92 9.29 9.27
N PRO A 224 14.11 9.59 7.97
CA PRO A 224 13.08 9.36 6.97
C PRO A 224 12.65 7.91 6.86
N ASP A 225 13.55 6.97 7.12
CA ASP A 225 13.29 5.56 6.88
C ASP A 225 12.39 4.97 7.99
N ASP A 226 12.52 5.47 9.22
CA ASP A 226 11.73 5.02 10.39
C ASP A 226 10.33 5.64 10.47
N HIS A 227 10.16 6.85 9.92
CA HIS A 227 8.93 7.61 10.08
C HIS A 227 8.19 7.89 8.79
N SER A 228 8.90 8.13 7.69
CA SER A 228 8.27 8.60 6.45
C SER A 228 7.69 7.45 5.65
N ILE A 229 8.39 6.32 5.59
CA ILE A 229 8.00 5.17 4.77
C ILE A 229 6.70 4.54 5.30
N PRO A 230 6.57 4.18 6.61
CA PRO A 230 5.33 3.58 7.11
C PRO A 230 4.13 4.53 6.99
N LEU A 231 4.37 5.83 7.20
CA LEU A 231 3.35 6.86 7.12
C LEU A 231 2.83 7.06 5.70
N THR A 232 3.77 7.15 4.75
CA THR A 232 3.46 7.34 3.34
C THR A 232 2.77 6.11 2.79
N SER A 233 3.24 4.91 3.17
CA SER A 233 2.67 3.64 2.73
C SER A 233 1.23 3.46 3.22
N SER A 234 0.97 3.63 4.52
CA SER A 234 -0.39 3.51 5.06
C SER A 234 -1.36 4.54 4.44
N ALA A 235 -0.88 5.75 4.14
CA ALA A 235 -1.72 6.75 3.48
C ALA A 235 -1.99 6.40 2.00
N ILE A 236 -1.00 5.82 1.29
CA ILE A 236 -1.16 5.35 -0.08
C ILE A 236 -2.10 4.15 -0.12
N ASP A 237 -2.04 3.23 0.84
CA ASP A 237 -2.97 2.09 0.94
C ASP A 237 -4.41 2.58 0.97
N SER A 238 -4.72 3.50 1.88
CA SER A 238 -6.08 4.03 2.01
C SER A 238 -6.52 4.80 0.77
N VAL A 239 -5.67 5.69 0.26
CA VAL A 239 -6.02 6.50 -0.91
C VAL A 239 -6.16 5.64 -2.15
N GLY A 240 -5.26 4.68 -2.35
CA GLY A 240 -5.25 3.75 -3.47
C GLY A 240 -6.49 2.87 -3.46
N ALA A 241 -6.84 2.31 -2.30
CA ALA A 241 -8.05 1.52 -2.14
C ALA A 241 -9.30 2.35 -2.46
N VAL A 242 -9.43 3.55 -1.88
CA VAL A 242 -10.55 4.45 -2.16
C VAL A 242 -10.61 4.82 -3.64
N ALA A 243 -9.49 5.20 -4.25
CA ALA A 243 -9.45 5.61 -5.65
C ALA A 243 -9.87 4.47 -6.57
N LEU A 244 -9.28 3.28 -6.40
CA LEU A 244 -9.65 2.09 -7.18
C LEU A 244 -11.15 1.80 -7.06
N MET A 245 -11.68 1.81 -5.83
CA MET A 245 -13.08 1.56 -5.58
C MET A 245 -13.98 2.60 -6.25
N VAL A 246 -13.69 3.89 -6.10
CA VAL A 246 -14.46 4.97 -6.74
C VAL A 246 -14.53 4.78 -8.25
N PHE A 247 -13.43 4.38 -8.90
CA PHE A 247 -13.44 4.14 -10.35
C PHE A 247 -14.19 2.87 -10.75
N ILE A 248 -14.18 1.81 -9.94
CA ILE A 248 -15.05 0.64 -10.15
C ILE A 248 -16.52 1.07 -10.19
N VAL A 249 -16.95 1.93 -9.25
CA VAL A 249 -18.33 2.46 -9.22
C VAL A 249 -18.63 3.31 -10.45
N ILE A 250 -17.75 4.27 -10.76
CA ILE A 250 -17.96 5.24 -11.86
C ILE A 250 -18.07 4.53 -13.21
N MET A 251 -17.30 3.48 -13.43
CA MET A 251 -17.31 2.74 -14.69
C MET A 251 -18.56 1.86 -14.87
N GLY A 252 -19.42 1.74 -13.85
CA GLY A 252 -20.57 0.85 -13.90
C GLY A 252 -20.18 -0.63 -13.98
N LEU A 253 -18.93 -0.95 -13.60
CA LEU A 253 -18.48 -2.32 -13.38
C LEU A 253 -19.19 -2.92 -12.15
N SER A 254 -19.78 -2.07 -11.31
CA SER A 254 -20.86 -2.42 -10.40
C SER A 254 -22.19 -2.50 -11.15
N VAL A 255 -22.69 -3.72 -11.37
CA VAL A 255 -24.01 -3.91 -11.97
C VAL A 255 -25.09 -3.44 -10.99
N SER A 256 -26.06 -2.72 -11.55
CA SER A 256 -27.35 -2.32 -10.96
C SER A 256 -28.18 -3.46 -10.40
#